data_AF-A0A1T3CJ79-F1
#
_entry.id   AF-A0A1T3CJ79-F1
#
_cell.length_a   1.000
_cell.length_b   1.000
_cell.length_c   1.000
_cell.angle_alpha   90.00
_cell.angle_beta   90.00
_cell.angle_gamma   90.00
#
_symmetry.space_group_name_H-M   'P 1'
#
loop_
_entity.id
_entity.type
_entity.pdbx_description
1 polymer ?
#
loop_
_entity_poly.entity_id
_entity_poly.type
_entity_poly.pdbx_seq_one_letter_code
_entity_poly.pdbx_strand_id
1 'polypeptide(L)'
;MSRAVWLDGLRGIAAAIVATDHYFMGAVLHAGFRSFWADPPEENRKLMQLPPFRLIFAAHAMVPLFFVISGYAISINLIRLRTANNSEGFLRRLSSAATRRGLRIYLPVFCITVISQILFFLNLFSWVPGDDIVWGRKPWVAPWFHVTFVGRYMLDNINIIAIQYNGGLNGQLWTMALEFRGSCVIYLALLGLAFWKPKPRLWLLVASMVYWFYFGYWDVVGFLAGYWLAELQVLSESQTVNTEVEYLAWLKPYIPVQARSVDFSTIQTWVMFVVGIWFLCLSDDGALPPGYQFLQIAESSRWDGNWGTIDKSWKTVGSVLVVSAISATERLRVNIVGVRPILVLHVVKMETTRSIHPNQQKLIDRAREFLAEVEDLTPGKDLEATLNRDYGPGNPYYDDFCRLIRQALENDEGWVAVDEIDGPKYRRTRISPPSELNRHFSITTVYMDSQEEYRGQYHLHPYGELNCVVQLDSSAELMGMSGWQGSGWTSPGPGTHHYPEVRGGALVALFFLPAGRISYKRAKPGDPQPIAI
;
A
#
# COMPACT_ATOMS: atom_id res chain seq x y z
N MET A 1 -0.26 -6.53 -6.86
CA MET A 1 -1.03 -5.79 -5.85
C MET A 1 -0.42 -4.41 -5.71
N SER A 2 -1.06 -3.34 -6.19
CA SER A 2 -0.55 -1.98 -5.99
C SER A 2 -0.68 -1.63 -4.51
N ARG A 3 0.46 -1.37 -3.86
CA ARG A 3 0.49 -0.55 -2.65
C ARG A 3 -0.19 0.77 -3.05
N ALA A 4 -1.14 1.25 -2.25
CA ALA A 4 -1.84 2.49 -2.53
C ALA A 4 -0.82 3.64 -2.51
N VAL A 5 -0.25 3.98 -3.68
CA VAL A 5 0.87 4.92 -3.86
C VAL A 5 0.56 6.27 -3.21
N TRP A 6 -0.70 6.68 -3.24
CA TRP A 6 -1.18 7.89 -2.59
C TRP A 6 -1.01 7.89 -1.06
N LEU A 7 -1.07 6.73 -0.39
CA LEU A 7 -0.80 6.63 1.05
C LEU A 7 0.68 6.86 1.33
N ASP A 8 1.57 6.38 0.47
CA ASP A 8 3.00 6.61 0.65
C ASP A 8 3.36 8.08 0.39
N GLY A 9 2.72 8.72 -0.61
CA GLY A 9 2.83 10.17 -0.83
C GLY A 9 2.34 10.97 0.38
N LEU A 10 1.15 10.66 0.91
CA LEU A 10 0.59 11.32 2.08
C LEU A 10 1.46 11.13 3.33
N ARG A 11 2.00 9.91 3.54
CA ARG A 11 2.99 9.64 4.60
C ARG A 11 4.25 10.47 4.43
N GLY A 12 4.75 10.62 3.21
CA GLY A 12 5.93 11.42 2.91
C GLY A 12 5.73 12.89 3.28
N ILE A 13 4.59 13.46 2.91
CA ILE A 13 4.22 14.84 3.28
C ILE A 13 4.13 14.99 4.80
N ALA A 14 3.42 14.08 5.47
CA ALA A 14 3.28 14.10 6.93
C ALA A 14 4.65 13.96 7.63
N ALA A 15 5.53 13.10 7.12
CA ALA A 15 6.87 12.89 7.67
C ALA A 15 7.76 14.12 7.46
N ALA A 16 7.65 14.80 6.32
CA ALA A 16 8.37 16.04 6.07
C ALA A 16 7.93 17.16 7.02
N ILE A 17 6.63 17.27 7.32
CA ILE A 17 6.10 18.23 8.30
C ILE A 17 6.67 17.93 9.70
N VAL A 18 6.62 16.66 10.15
CA VAL A 18 7.18 16.24 11.45
C VAL A 18 8.70 16.44 11.53
N ALA A 19 9.43 16.14 10.45
CA ALA A 19 10.87 16.36 10.40
C ALA A 19 11.22 17.86 10.46
N THR A 20 10.45 18.70 9.76
CA THR A 20 10.61 20.15 9.79
C THR A 20 10.39 20.67 11.21
N ASP A 21 9.35 20.22 11.89
CA ASP A 21 9.08 20.57 13.28
C ASP A 21 10.24 20.18 14.21
N HIS A 22 10.71 18.93 14.18
CA HIS A 22 11.81 18.50 15.04
C HIS A 22 13.15 19.18 14.74
N TYR A 23 13.41 19.58 13.49
CA TYR A 23 14.66 20.22 13.10
C TYR A 23 14.68 21.73 13.37
N PHE A 24 13.53 22.40 13.27
CA PHE A 24 13.42 23.86 13.39
C PHE A 24 12.74 24.35 14.68
N MET A 25 12.22 23.45 15.53
CA MET A 25 11.73 23.80 16.87
C MET A 25 12.85 24.45 17.68
N GLY A 26 12.78 25.78 17.85
CA GLY A 26 13.57 26.52 18.85
C GLY A 26 14.57 27.56 18.33
N ALA A 27 14.81 27.70 17.02
CA ALA A 27 15.84 28.65 16.53
C ALA A 27 15.39 29.66 15.46
N VAL A 28 14.39 29.36 14.62
CA VAL A 28 14.09 30.19 13.43
C VAL A 28 12.60 30.52 13.23
N LEU A 29 11.67 29.68 13.72
CA LEU A 29 10.25 29.74 13.34
C LEU A 29 9.25 29.79 14.51
N HIS A 30 9.59 30.44 15.63
CA HIS A 30 8.72 30.52 16.82
C HIS A 30 7.27 30.97 16.50
N ALA A 31 7.10 31.87 15.53
CA ALA A 31 5.77 32.33 15.13
C ALA A 31 4.96 31.29 14.34
N GLY A 32 5.58 30.32 13.65
CA GLY A 32 4.86 29.28 12.90
C GLY A 32 4.12 28.29 13.82
N PHE A 33 4.67 28.05 15.01
CA PHE A 33 4.13 27.07 15.96
C PHE A 33 2.97 27.64 16.80
N ARG A 34 2.88 28.96 16.98
CA ARG A 34 1.74 29.62 17.64
C ARG A 34 0.57 29.80 16.72
N SER A 35 -0.65 29.64 17.21
CA SER A 35 -1.85 29.94 16.41
C SER A 35 -2.02 31.42 16.16
N PHE A 36 -2.85 31.75 15.18
CA PHE A 36 -3.27 33.13 14.94
C PHE A 36 -4.05 33.74 16.11
N TRP A 37 -4.51 32.92 17.08
CA TRP A 37 -5.38 33.34 18.18
C TRP A 37 -4.74 33.22 19.56
N ALA A 38 -3.52 32.69 19.67
CA ALA A 38 -2.78 32.59 20.94
C ALA A 38 -2.49 33.96 21.57
N ASP A 39 -2.01 33.95 22.80
CA ASP A 39 -1.51 35.13 23.51
C ASP A 39 0.01 35.04 23.74
N PRO A 40 0.75 36.17 23.77
CA PRO A 40 0.29 37.54 23.49
C PRO A 40 0.15 37.83 21.97
N PRO A 41 -0.86 38.63 21.54
CA PRO A 41 -1.15 38.93 20.12
C PRO A 41 0.02 39.42 19.27
N GLU A 42 0.98 40.12 19.89
CA GLU A 42 2.15 40.72 19.23
C GLU A 42 3.06 39.67 18.58
N GLU A 43 3.11 38.47 19.15
CA GLU A 43 3.94 37.38 18.66
C GLU A 43 3.22 36.50 17.64
N ASN A 44 1.94 36.78 17.35
CA ASN A 44 1.09 35.90 16.55
C ASN A 44 -0.10 36.59 15.86
N ARG A 45 0.11 37.27 14.73
CA ARG A 45 -0.99 37.67 13.81
C ARG A 45 -0.51 37.60 12.36
N LYS A 46 0.06 36.45 11.97
CA LYS A 46 0.69 36.26 10.66
C LYS A 46 -0.16 35.35 9.79
N LEU A 47 -0.24 35.62 8.48
CA LEU A 47 -1.03 34.83 7.54
C LEU A 47 -0.67 33.34 7.53
N MET A 48 0.61 33.01 7.77
CA MET A 48 1.07 31.62 7.85
C MET A 48 0.45 30.81 9.01
N GLN A 49 -0.15 31.47 10.01
CA GLN A 49 -0.79 30.84 11.16
C GLN A 49 -2.27 30.49 10.90
N LEU A 50 -2.83 30.94 9.78
CA LEU A 50 -4.21 30.64 9.38
C LEU A 50 -4.28 29.34 8.57
N PRO A 51 -5.40 28.60 8.65
CA PRO A 51 -5.70 27.54 7.70
C PRO A 51 -5.78 28.08 6.25
N PRO A 52 -5.31 27.36 5.22
CA PRO A 52 -4.63 26.06 5.28
C PRO A 52 -3.11 26.16 5.51
N PHE A 53 -2.53 27.36 5.49
CA PHE A 53 -1.07 27.58 5.51
C PHE A 53 -0.39 27.03 6.77
N ARG A 54 -1.09 27.06 7.91
CA ARG A 54 -0.61 26.51 9.19
C ARG A 54 -0.26 25.02 9.12
N LEU A 55 -0.86 24.27 8.20
CA LEU A 55 -0.67 22.81 8.10
C LEU A 55 0.81 22.41 8.00
N ILE A 56 1.65 23.25 7.38
CA ILE A 56 3.09 23.03 7.24
C ILE A 56 3.81 22.97 8.60
N PHE A 57 3.24 23.59 9.63
CA PHE A 57 3.75 23.63 11.00
C PHE A 57 2.93 22.77 11.98
N ALA A 58 1.93 22.03 11.48
CA ALA A 58 1.00 21.25 12.31
C ALA A 58 1.49 19.82 12.56
N ALA A 59 2.72 19.65 13.08
CA ALA A 59 3.31 18.32 13.29
C ALA A 59 2.51 17.43 14.23
N HIS A 60 1.89 18.00 15.28
CA HIS A 60 1.04 17.25 16.19
C HIS A 60 -0.20 16.66 15.51
N ALA A 61 -0.69 17.30 14.44
CA ALA A 61 -1.81 16.78 13.64
C ALA A 61 -1.40 15.64 12.70
N MET A 62 -0.10 15.53 12.38
CA MET A 62 0.42 14.43 11.56
C MET A 62 0.41 13.09 12.30
N VAL A 63 0.48 13.08 13.63
CA VAL A 63 0.47 11.85 14.43
C VAL A 63 -0.87 11.10 14.29
N PRO A 64 -2.05 11.71 14.55
CA PRO A 64 -3.34 11.11 14.22
C PRO A 64 -3.48 10.68 12.75
N LEU A 65 -2.93 11.47 11.83
CA LEU A 65 -2.96 11.16 10.40
C LEU A 65 -2.19 9.86 10.10
N PHE A 66 -1.02 9.68 10.70
CA PHE A 66 -0.26 8.43 10.61
C PHE A 66 -1.03 7.24 11.15
N PHE A 67 -1.78 7.40 12.25
CA PHE A 67 -2.57 6.31 12.84
C PHE A 67 -3.69 5.84 11.92
N VAL A 68 -4.42 6.77 11.28
CA VAL A 68 -5.44 6.42 10.27
C VAL A 68 -4.80 5.70 9.08
N ILE A 69 -3.70 6.23 8.58
CA ILE A 69 -2.97 5.64 7.47
C ILE A 69 -2.41 4.24 7.83
N SER A 70 -1.91 4.05 9.05
CA SER A 70 -1.39 2.78 9.54
C SER A 70 -2.50 1.74 9.67
N GLY A 71 -3.64 2.11 10.26
CA GLY A 71 -4.82 1.25 10.31
C GLY A 71 -5.28 0.78 8.93
N TYR A 72 -5.33 1.69 7.95
CA TYR A 72 -5.66 1.35 6.56
C TYR A 72 -4.65 0.38 5.94
N ALA A 73 -3.35 0.70 6.03
CA ALA A 73 -2.31 -0.06 5.36
C ALA A 73 -2.11 -1.47 5.94
N ILE A 74 -2.31 -1.64 7.25
CA ILE A 74 -2.33 -2.96 7.89
C ILE A 74 -3.50 -3.78 7.34
N SER A 75 -4.68 -3.16 7.26
CA SER A 75 -5.93 -3.86 7.00
C SER A 75 -6.12 -4.26 5.53
N ILE A 76 -5.82 -3.38 4.58
CA ILE A 76 -6.23 -3.51 3.16
C ILE A 76 -5.84 -4.85 2.52
N ASN A 77 -4.60 -5.33 2.74
CA ASN A 77 -4.13 -6.58 2.13
C ASN A 77 -4.64 -7.82 2.87
N LEU A 78 -4.86 -7.72 4.18
CA LEU A 78 -5.42 -8.81 4.98
C LEU A 78 -6.90 -9.00 4.65
N ILE A 79 -7.65 -7.90 4.51
CA ILE A 79 -9.04 -7.90 4.04
C ILE A 79 -9.15 -8.56 2.66
N ARG A 80 -8.28 -8.20 1.71
CA ARG A 80 -8.28 -8.80 0.36
C ARG A 80 -8.08 -10.31 0.38
N LEU A 81 -7.16 -10.82 1.22
CA LEU A 81 -6.96 -12.27 1.38
C LEU A 81 -8.18 -12.96 1.99
N ARG A 82 -8.79 -12.34 3.01
CA ARG A 82 -10.03 -12.83 3.62
C ARG A 82 -11.17 -12.88 2.60
N THR A 83 -11.35 -11.83 1.80
CA THR A 83 -12.40 -11.77 0.76
C THR A 83 -12.17 -12.80 -0.36
N ALA A 84 -10.92 -13.19 -0.62
CA ALA A 84 -10.58 -14.24 -1.56
C ALA A 84 -10.78 -15.67 -1.02
N ASN A 85 -11.41 -15.84 0.16
CA ASN A 85 -11.58 -17.12 0.86
C ASN A 85 -10.27 -17.88 1.15
N ASN A 86 -9.12 -17.19 1.18
CA ASN A 86 -7.83 -17.77 1.53
C ASN A 86 -7.55 -17.63 3.04
N SER A 87 -8.24 -18.45 3.84
CA SER A 87 -8.16 -18.41 5.32
C SER A 87 -6.77 -18.74 5.85
N GLU A 88 -6.07 -19.70 5.23
CA GLU A 88 -4.71 -20.09 5.63
C GLU A 88 -3.71 -18.96 5.34
N GLY A 89 -3.75 -18.40 4.14
CA GLY A 89 -2.93 -17.26 3.75
C GLY A 89 -3.22 -16.01 4.60
N PHE A 90 -4.49 -15.79 4.98
CA PHE A 90 -4.88 -14.74 5.90
C PHE A 90 -4.22 -14.91 7.28
N LEU A 91 -4.36 -16.07 7.92
CA LEU A 91 -3.79 -16.33 9.26
C LEU A 91 -2.27 -16.26 9.25
N ARG A 92 -1.63 -16.86 8.25
CA ARG A 92 -0.17 -16.82 8.08
C ARG A 92 0.32 -15.37 7.93
N ARG A 93 -0.35 -14.57 7.09
CA ARG A 93 0.03 -13.16 6.88
C ARG A 93 -0.25 -12.30 8.11
N LEU A 94 -1.35 -12.53 8.81
CA LEU A 94 -1.72 -11.83 10.04
C LEU A 94 -0.68 -12.07 11.14
N SER A 95 -0.38 -13.34 11.44
CA SER A 95 0.63 -13.73 12.43
C SER A 95 2.00 -13.12 12.08
N SER A 96 2.42 -13.28 10.82
CA SER A 96 3.69 -12.73 10.33
C SER A 96 3.73 -11.20 10.40
N ALA A 97 2.61 -10.51 10.16
CA ALA A 97 2.52 -9.06 10.30
C ALA A 97 2.65 -8.62 11.77
N ALA A 98 1.96 -9.30 12.69
CA ALA A 98 1.99 -8.98 14.12
C ALA A 98 3.40 -9.10 14.71
N THR A 99 4.10 -10.22 14.46
CA THR A 99 5.46 -10.45 14.97
C THR A 99 6.47 -9.44 14.43
N ARG A 100 6.47 -9.21 13.10
CA ARG A 100 7.41 -8.27 12.47
C ARG A 100 7.16 -6.83 12.87
N ARG A 101 5.91 -6.45 13.19
CA ARG A 101 5.55 -5.08 13.56
C ARG A 101 6.26 -4.65 14.84
N GLY A 102 6.23 -5.49 15.87
CA GLY A 102 6.91 -5.22 17.14
C GLY A 102 8.42 -5.03 16.93
N LEU A 103 9.05 -5.97 16.22
CA LEU A 103 10.47 -5.88 15.89
C LEU A 103 10.81 -4.61 15.10
N ARG A 104 10.02 -4.28 14.07
CA ARG A 104 10.27 -3.10 13.23
C ARG A 104 10.18 -1.78 13.99
N ILE A 105 9.28 -1.68 14.96
CA ILE A 105 9.09 -0.45 15.75
C ILE A 105 10.21 -0.32 16.80
N TYR A 106 10.45 -1.37 17.58
CA TYR A 106 11.32 -1.27 18.76
C TYR A 106 12.79 -1.59 18.49
N LEU A 107 13.12 -2.46 17.53
CA LEU A 107 14.52 -2.86 17.28
C LEU A 107 15.42 -1.69 16.85
N PRO A 108 15.02 -0.81 15.89
CA PRO A 108 15.86 0.33 15.52
C PRO A 108 16.12 1.28 16.69
N VAL A 109 15.11 1.49 17.54
CA VAL A 109 15.22 2.37 18.70
C VAL A 109 16.06 1.75 19.80
N PHE A 110 15.95 0.44 20.02
CA PHE A 110 16.85 -0.29 20.90
C PHE A 110 18.31 -0.15 20.43
N CYS A 111 18.58 -0.40 19.14
CA CYS A 111 19.91 -0.27 18.57
C CYS A 111 20.47 1.15 18.70
N ILE A 112 19.69 2.19 18.36
CA ILE A 112 20.18 3.57 18.44
C ILE A 112 20.41 4.00 19.89
N THR A 113 19.57 3.54 20.82
CA THR A 113 19.73 3.80 22.26
C THR A 113 21.00 3.17 22.79
N VAL A 114 21.30 1.92 22.41
CA VAL A 114 22.52 1.22 22.82
C VAL A 114 23.76 1.89 22.21
N ILE A 115 23.73 2.19 20.91
CA ILE A 115 24.83 2.88 20.22
C ILE A 115 25.08 4.24 20.86
N SER A 116 24.04 5.02 21.16
CA SER A 116 24.21 6.32 21.82
C SER A 116 24.82 6.15 23.21
N GLN A 117 24.47 5.11 23.97
CA GLN A 117 25.14 4.90 25.27
C GLN A 117 26.63 4.56 25.09
N ILE A 118 26.98 3.73 24.11
CA ILE A 118 28.38 3.39 23.82
C ILE A 118 29.17 4.65 23.45
N LEU A 119 28.66 5.46 22.51
CA LEU A 119 29.33 6.69 22.09
C LEU A 119 29.49 7.68 23.25
N PHE A 120 28.50 7.75 24.14
CA PHE A 120 28.56 8.57 25.35
C PHE A 120 29.68 8.10 26.30
N PHE A 121 29.76 6.81 26.61
CA PHE A 121 30.80 6.25 27.48
C PHE A 121 32.21 6.24 26.86
N LEU A 122 32.30 6.31 25.53
CA LEU A 122 33.57 6.53 24.81
C LEU A 122 33.96 8.02 24.74
N ASN A 123 33.17 8.91 25.35
CA ASN A 123 33.37 10.36 25.31
C ASN A 123 33.41 10.94 23.88
N LEU A 124 32.69 10.30 22.94
CA LEU A 124 32.57 10.73 21.54
C LEU A 124 31.47 11.77 21.32
N PHE A 125 30.53 11.90 22.27
CA PHE A 125 29.68 13.06 22.40
C PHE A 125 29.45 13.39 23.88
N SER A 126 29.30 14.68 24.17
CA SER A 126 28.96 15.18 25.49
C SER A 126 27.46 15.47 25.58
N TRP A 127 26.85 14.97 26.65
CA TRP A 127 25.48 15.28 27.02
C TRP A 127 25.43 15.51 28.51
N VAL A 128 24.88 16.65 28.92
CA VAL A 128 24.63 16.98 30.32
C VAL A 128 23.14 16.74 30.55
N PRO A 129 22.74 15.58 31.10
CA PRO A 129 21.35 15.36 31.42
C PRO A 129 20.89 16.37 32.48
N GLY A 130 19.68 16.91 32.33
CA GLY A 130 19.01 17.59 33.42
C GLY A 130 18.80 16.65 34.60
N ASP A 131 19.00 17.13 35.84
CA ASP A 131 18.89 16.30 37.05
C ASP A 131 17.49 15.67 37.21
N ASP A 132 16.46 16.30 36.65
CA ASP A 132 15.08 15.83 36.54
C ASP A 132 14.92 14.65 35.56
N ILE A 133 15.71 14.62 34.49
CA ILE A 133 15.66 13.62 33.42
C ILE A 133 16.34 12.31 33.84
N VAL A 134 17.47 12.41 34.55
CA VAL A 134 18.22 11.25 35.05
C VAL A 134 17.96 10.94 36.51
N TRP A 135 17.03 11.65 37.17
CA TRP A 135 16.71 11.52 38.59
C TRP A 135 17.96 11.60 39.48
N GLY A 136 18.79 12.63 39.25
CA GLY A 136 20.03 12.90 39.99
C GLY A 136 21.17 11.89 39.76
N ARG A 137 21.08 11.04 38.72
CA ARG A 137 22.08 9.99 38.45
C ARG A 137 23.25 10.53 37.65
N LYS A 138 24.47 10.13 38.05
CA LYS A 138 25.73 10.49 37.40
C LYS A 138 26.30 9.28 36.66
N PRO A 139 26.23 9.24 35.30
CA PRO A 139 26.61 8.07 34.51
C PRO A 139 28.05 7.59 34.74
N TRP A 140 28.97 8.54 34.94
CA TRP A 140 30.41 8.27 35.13
C TRP A 140 30.78 7.81 36.55
N VAL A 141 29.92 8.10 37.54
CA VAL A 141 30.15 7.71 38.94
C VAL A 141 29.49 6.37 39.25
N ALA A 142 28.40 6.04 38.54
CA ALA A 142 27.60 4.84 38.77
C ALA A 142 27.11 4.18 37.45
N PRO A 143 27.98 3.52 36.67
CA PRO A 143 27.64 3.00 35.34
C PRO A 143 26.48 2.00 35.33
N TRP A 144 26.39 1.12 36.34
CA TRP A 144 25.28 0.15 36.44
C TRP A 144 23.93 0.83 36.71
N PHE A 145 23.92 1.93 37.46
CA PHE A 145 22.71 2.73 37.67
C PHE A 145 22.25 3.45 36.39
N HIS A 146 23.19 3.76 35.49
CA HIS A 146 22.87 4.27 34.16
C HIS A 146 22.29 3.19 33.24
N VAL A 147 22.86 1.98 33.25
CA VAL A 147 22.31 0.83 32.50
C VAL A 147 20.88 0.52 32.94
N THR A 148 20.61 0.51 34.24
CA THR A 148 19.24 0.29 34.76
C THR A 148 18.29 1.45 34.43
N PHE A 149 18.77 2.69 34.35
CA PHE A 149 17.99 3.82 33.84
C PHE A 149 17.58 3.59 32.39
N VAL A 150 18.52 3.25 31.50
CA VAL A 150 18.25 2.99 30.08
C VAL A 150 17.29 1.82 29.91
N GLY A 151 17.48 0.75 30.69
CA GLY A 151 16.57 -0.41 30.69
C GLY A 151 15.14 -0.03 31.11
N ARG A 152 14.97 0.74 32.19
CA ARG A 152 13.64 1.22 32.62
C ARG A 152 13.02 2.15 31.59
N TYR A 153 13.81 3.07 31.04
CA TYR A 153 13.37 3.97 29.98
C TYR A 153 12.83 3.20 28.77
N MET A 154 13.50 2.12 28.35
CA MET A 154 12.99 1.25 27.28
C MET A 154 11.72 0.50 27.67
N LEU A 155 11.63 -0.03 28.89
CA LEU A 155 10.42 -0.70 29.38
C LEU A 155 9.20 0.23 29.39
N ASP A 156 9.38 1.47 29.84
CA ASP A 156 8.32 2.48 29.85
C ASP A 156 7.82 2.79 28.43
N ASN A 157 8.75 2.92 27.47
CA ASN A 157 8.43 3.18 26.07
C ASN A 157 7.82 1.97 25.31
N ILE A 158 7.93 0.75 25.85
CA ILE A 158 7.35 -0.47 25.28
C ILE A 158 5.97 -0.78 25.90
N ASN A 159 5.64 -0.19 27.06
CA ASN A 159 4.40 -0.49 27.77
C ASN A 159 3.15 0.04 27.05
N ILE A 160 2.47 -0.84 26.31
CA ILE A 160 1.24 -0.52 25.57
C ILE A 160 -0.04 -0.47 26.42
N ILE A 161 0.02 -0.97 27.66
CA ILE A 161 -1.16 -1.08 28.53
C ILE A 161 -1.28 0.18 29.39
N ALA A 162 -0.24 0.46 30.16
CA ALA A 162 -0.14 1.62 31.03
C ALA A 162 0.89 2.59 30.45
N ILE A 163 0.50 3.27 29.37
CA ILE A 163 1.36 4.23 28.67
C ILE A 163 1.64 5.39 29.62
N GLN A 164 2.92 5.58 29.95
CA GLN A 164 3.40 6.72 30.71
C GLN A 164 4.38 7.50 29.84
N TYR A 165 4.23 8.83 29.82
CA TYR A 165 5.18 9.67 29.13
C TYR A 165 6.51 9.65 29.87
N ASN A 166 7.57 9.18 29.19
CA ASN A 166 8.93 9.24 29.69
C ASN A 166 9.81 9.97 28.66
N GLY A 167 10.12 11.24 28.94
CA GLY A 167 10.95 12.09 28.08
C GLY A 167 12.45 11.81 28.14
N GLY A 168 12.88 10.89 29.03
CA GLY A 168 14.27 10.54 29.36
C GLY A 168 15.33 10.81 28.29
N LEU A 169 15.52 9.88 27.34
CA LEU A 169 16.54 10.01 26.30
C LEU A 169 16.03 10.74 25.05
N ASN A 170 14.78 10.50 24.68
CA ASN A 170 14.15 11.10 23.52
C ASN A 170 12.65 11.31 23.80
N GLY A 171 12.24 12.58 23.85
CA GLY A 171 10.88 12.99 24.16
C GLY A 171 9.82 12.62 23.12
N GLN A 172 10.20 12.10 21.95
CA GLN A 172 9.30 11.78 20.84
C GLN A 172 8.94 10.30 20.73
N LEU A 173 9.61 9.45 21.52
CA LEU A 173 9.42 8.00 21.52
C LEU A 173 8.05 7.54 22.06
N TRP A 174 7.31 8.43 22.73
CA TRP A 174 5.96 8.15 23.25
C TRP A 174 4.98 7.65 22.18
N THR A 175 5.17 8.05 20.92
CA THR A 175 4.30 7.65 19.80
C THR A 175 4.40 6.16 19.47
N MET A 176 5.52 5.50 19.78
CA MET A 176 5.75 4.09 19.44
C MET A 176 4.80 3.13 20.16
N ALA A 177 4.58 3.35 21.46
CA ALA A 177 3.68 2.52 22.25
C ALA A 177 2.24 2.59 21.73
N LEU A 178 1.80 3.80 21.34
CA LEU A 178 0.49 4.02 20.72
C LEU A 178 0.39 3.34 19.36
N GLU A 179 1.42 3.48 18.51
CA GLU A 179 1.48 2.84 17.19
C GLU A 179 1.38 1.31 17.29
N PHE A 180 2.08 0.71 18.27
CA PHE A 180 2.03 -0.73 18.50
C PHE A 180 0.70 -1.16 19.12
N ARG A 181 0.17 -0.42 20.10
CA ARG A 181 -1.17 -0.63 20.68
C ARG A 181 -2.25 -0.66 19.60
N GLY A 182 -2.31 0.39 18.78
CA GLY A 182 -3.26 0.50 17.68
C GLY A 182 -3.13 -0.65 16.67
N SER A 183 -1.88 -1.04 16.35
CA SER A 183 -1.63 -2.20 15.48
C SER A 183 -2.22 -3.50 16.07
N CYS A 184 -2.01 -3.75 17.36
CA CYS A 184 -2.54 -4.92 18.07
C CYS A 184 -4.08 -4.92 18.10
N VAL A 185 -4.72 -3.77 18.32
CA VAL A 185 -6.18 -3.63 18.24
C VAL A 185 -6.68 -4.05 16.85
N ILE A 186 -6.01 -3.59 15.78
CA ILE A 186 -6.40 -3.97 14.41
C ILE A 186 -6.18 -5.46 14.14
N TYR A 187 -5.08 -6.05 14.61
CA TYR A 187 -4.86 -7.50 14.44
C TYR A 187 -5.94 -8.33 15.14
N LEU A 188 -6.31 -7.96 16.37
CA LEU A 188 -7.39 -8.61 17.11
C LEU A 188 -8.75 -8.40 16.44
N ALA A 189 -9.04 -7.18 15.98
CA ALA A 189 -10.29 -6.87 15.29
C ALA A 189 -10.40 -7.60 13.94
N LEU A 190 -9.32 -7.71 13.16
CA LEU A 190 -9.29 -8.47 11.91
C LEU A 190 -9.52 -9.96 12.15
N LEU A 191 -8.92 -10.52 13.20
CA LEU A 191 -9.12 -11.92 13.59
C LEU A 191 -10.55 -12.18 14.06
N GLY A 192 -11.03 -11.41 15.04
CA GLY A 192 -12.35 -11.58 15.63
C GLY A 192 -13.51 -11.35 14.65
N LEU A 193 -13.29 -10.48 13.66
CA LEU A 193 -14.31 -10.15 12.65
C LEU A 193 -14.12 -10.91 11.34
N ALA A 194 -13.19 -11.87 11.26
CA ALA A 194 -12.86 -12.59 10.03
C ALA A 194 -14.09 -13.25 9.40
N PHE A 195 -14.95 -13.88 10.21
CA PHE A 195 -16.14 -14.62 9.74
C PHE A 195 -17.43 -13.81 9.68
N TRP A 196 -17.39 -12.51 10.04
CA TRP A 196 -18.57 -11.66 10.02
C TRP A 196 -19.02 -11.32 8.59
N LYS A 197 -20.32 -11.09 8.40
CA LYS A 197 -20.82 -10.50 7.15
C LYS A 197 -20.34 -9.03 7.04
N PRO A 198 -20.16 -8.47 5.82
CA PRO A 198 -19.58 -7.14 5.66
C PRO A 198 -20.37 -6.00 6.31
N LYS A 199 -21.70 -5.96 6.15
CA LYS A 199 -22.55 -4.90 6.73
C LYS A 199 -22.49 -4.81 8.26
N PRO A 200 -22.74 -5.90 9.03
CA PRO A 200 -22.66 -5.82 10.50
C PRO A 200 -21.23 -5.53 10.97
N ARG A 201 -20.20 -5.98 10.24
CA ARG A 201 -18.81 -5.64 10.53
C ARG A 201 -18.58 -4.12 10.48
N LEU A 202 -19.03 -3.45 9.42
CA LEU A 202 -18.90 -1.99 9.30
C LEU A 202 -19.60 -1.26 10.45
N TRP A 203 -20.82 -1.66 10.80
CA TRP A 203 -21.56 -1.05 11.91
C TRP A 203 -20.88 -1.26 13.25
N LEU A 204 -20.31 -2.44 13.50
CA LEU A 204 -19.56 -2.69 14.72
C LEU A 204 -18.29 -1.84 14.80
N LEU A 205 -17.59 -1.64 13.67
CA LEU A 205 -16.43 -0.74 13.62
C LEU A 205 -16.82 0.70 13.94
N VAL A 206 -17.94 1.19 13.41
CA VAL A 206 -18.48 2.52 13.73
C VAL A 206 -18.84 2.61 15.22
N ALA A 207 -19.57 1.63 15.76
CA ALA A 207 -19.91 1.60 17.18
C ALA A 207 -18.66 1.58 18.08
N SER A 208 -17.63 0.82 17.69
CA SER A 208 -16.35 0.77 18.41
C SER A 208 -15.62 2.12 18.36
N MET A 209 -15.61 2.80 17.21
CA MET A 209 -15.04 4.14 17.09
C MET A 209 -15.77 5.14 17.99
N VAL A 210 -17.10 5.14 18.00
CA VAL A 210 -17.91 6.02 18.87
C VAL A 210 -17.60 5.76 20.34
N TYR A 211 -17.51 4.49 20.74
CA TYR A 211 -17.15 4.10 22.11
C TYR A 211 -15.77 4.63 22.51
N TRP A 212 -14.73 4.37 21.72
CA TRP A 212 -13.38 4.82 22.04
C TRP A 212 -13.21 6.33 21.96
N PHE A 213 -13.93 6.98 21.06
CA PHE A 213 -14.00 8.45 20.97
C PHE A 213 -14.59 9.03 22.26
N TYR A 214 -15.70 8.49 22.77
CA TYR A 214 -16.27 8.94 24.04
C TYR A 214 -15.26 8.92 25.20
N PHE A 215 -14.34 7.95 25.24
CA PHE A 215 -13.29 7.86 26.25
C PHE A 215 -11.99 8.64 25.91
N GLY A 216 -11.90 9.26 24.74
CA GLY A 216 -10.73 10.04 24.34
C GLY A 216 -9.54 9.22 23.82
N TYR A 217 -9.77 7.95 23.43
CA TYR A 217 -8.75 7.10 22.82
C TYR A 217 -8.61 7.41 21.32
N TRP A 218 -8.18 8.63 21.03
CA TRP A 218 -8.03 9.19 19.69
C TRP A 218 -7.12 8.35 18.77
N ASP A 219 -6.14 7.64 19.34
CA ASP A 219 -5.24 6.75 18.61
C ASP A 219 -5.97 5.48 18.15
N VAL A 220 -6.72 4.84 19.05
CA VAL A 220 -7.52 3.65 18.72
C VAL A 220 -8.57 3.98 17.68
N VAL A 221 -9.24 5.13 17.82
CA VAL A 221 -10.20 5.65 16.83
C VAL A 221 -9.52 5.83 15.46
N GLY A 222 -8.33 6.44 15.41
CA GLY A 222 -7.58 6.62 14.17
C GLY A 222 -7.31 5.29 13.46
N PHE A 223 -6.76 4.31 14.18
CA PHE A 223 -6.50 2.98 13.62
C PHE A 223 -7.78 2.28 13.13
N LEU A 224 -8.87 2.31 13.93
CA LEU A 224 -10.15 1.70 13.56
C LEU A 224 -10.78 2.39 12.35
N ALA A 225 -10.65 3.71 12.23
CA ALA A 225 -11.12 4.44 11.05
C ALA A 225 -10.34 4.04 9.80
N GLY A 226 -9.03 3.85 9.90
CA GLY A 226 -8.21 3.29 8.84
C GLY A 226 -8.69 1.90 8.39
N TYR A 227 -9.00 1.02 9.35
CA TYR A 227 -9.58 -0.30 9.07
C TYR A 227 -10.96 -0.18 8.38
N TRP A 228 -11.84 0.67 8.90
CA TRP A 228 -13.16 0.91 8.33
C TRP A 228 -13.08 1.42 6.87
N LEU A 229 -12.18 2.36 6.58
CA LEU A 229 -11.93 2.84 5.22
C LEU A 229 -11.41 1.75 4.29
N ALA A 230 -10.55 0.85 4.79
CA ALA A 230 -10.06 -0.28 4.00
C ALA A 230 -11.17 -1.30 3.68
N GLU A 231 -12.12 -1.52 4.59
CA GLU A 231 -13.32 -2.33 4.32
C GLU A 231 -14.22 -1.69 3.26
N LEU A 232 -14.48 -0.38 3.37
CA LEU A 232 -15.25 0.34 2.36
C LEU A 232 -14.60 0.29 0.98
N GLN A 233 -13.27 0.44 0.92
CA GLN A 233 -12.53 0.33 -0.33
C GLN A 233 -12.72 -1.04 -0.97
N VAL A 234 -12.53 -2.14 -0.23
CA VAL A 234 -12.67 -3.49 -0.81
C VAL A 234 -14.12 -3.80 -1.16
N LEU A 235 -15.08 -3.28 -0.40
CA LEU A 235 -16.49 -3.38 -0.77
C LEU A 235 -16.80 -2.62 -2.05
N SER A 236 -16.29 -1.40 -2.21
CA SER A 236 -16.43 -0.64 -3.45
C SER A 236 -15.79 -1.37 -4.64
N GLU A 237 -14.60 -1.95 -4.46
CA GLU A 237 -13.91 -2.75 -5.50
C GLU A 237 -14.76 -3.96 -5.94
N SER A 238 -15.45 -4.62 -5.01
CA SER A 238 -16.34 -5.73 -5.35
C SER A 238 -17.66 -5.28 -5.99
N GLN A 239 -18.22 -4.14 -5.57
CA GLN A 239 -19.42 -3.56 -6.16
C GLN A 239 -19.16 -3.03 -7.57
N THR A 240 -18.08 -2.30 -7.82
CA THR A 240 -17.74 -1.81 -9.16
C THR A 240 -17.53 -2.95 -10.14
N VAL A 241 -16.86 -4.04 -9.72
CA VAL A 241 -16.71 -5.25 -10.54
C VAL A 241 -18.07 -5.90 -10.85
N ASN A 242 -19.05 -5.83 -9.95
CA ASN A 242 -20.39 -6.37 -10.19
C ASN A 242 -21.22 -5.43 -11.09
N THR A 243 -21.20 -4.13 -10.84
CA THR A 243 -21.94 -3.13 -11.62
C THR A 243 -21.37 -2.99 -13.03
N GLU A 244 -20.05 -2.99 -13.22
CA GLU A 244 -19.47 -3.01 -14.59
C GLU A 244 -19.90 -4.25 -15.35
N VAL A 245 -20.02 -5.41 -14.69
CA VAL A 245 -20.49 -6.65 -15.30
C VAL A 245 -21.98 -6.57 -15.67
N GLU A 246 -22.82 -5.97 -14.82
CA GLU A 246 -24.24 -5.73 -15.10
C GLU A 246 -24.45 -4.64 -16.18
N TYR A 247 -23.68 -3.56 -16.15
CA TYR A 247 -23.76 -2.44 -17.10
C TYR A 247 -23.26 -2.86 -18.49
N LEU A 248 -22.18 -3.65 -18.56
CA LEU A 248 -21.71 -4.26 -19.80
C LEU A 248 -22.67 -5.35 -20.33
N ALA A 249 -23.50 -5.95 -19.47
CA ALA A 249 -24.57 -6.86 -19.89
C ALA A 249 -25.80 -6.12 -20.44
N TRP A 250 -26.09 -4.91 -19.95
CA TRP A 250 -27.23 -4.09 -20.37
C TRP A 250 -26.94 -3.20 -21.60
N LEU A 251 -25.69 -2.82 -21.87
CA LEU A 251 -25.29 -1.95 -23.00
C LEU A 251 -25.26 -2.59 -24.39
N LYS A 252 -25.95 -3.72 -24.61
CA LYS A 252 -26.36 -4.13 -25.96
C LYS A 252 -27.77 -3.56 -26.20
N PRO A 253 -28.01 -2.65 -27.16
CA PRO A 253 -27.30 -1.46 -27.66
C PRO A 253 -27.99 -0.17 -27.10
N TYR A 254 -27.55 1.04 -27.52
CA TYR A 254 -28.24 2.36 -27.48
C TYR A 254 -27.53 3.51 -26.71
N ILE A 255 -27.05 4.46 -27.54
CA ILE A 255 -27.05 5.94 -27.45
C ILE A 255 -26.27 6.64 -26.31
N PRO A 256 -25.38 7.60 -26.65
CA PRO A 256 -24.76 8.50 -25.68
C PRO A 256 -25.68 9.70 -25.38
N VAL A 257 -25.94 9.96 -24.10
CA VAL A 257 -26.49 11.25 -23.63
C VAL A 257 -25.52 11.81 -22.60
N GLN A 258 -24.76 12.84 -22.99
CA GLN A 258 -23.99 13.65 -22.05
C GLN A 258 -24.91 14.68 -21.41
N ALA A 259 -25.43 14.37 -20.23
CA ALA A 259 -25.95 15.36 -19.31
C ALA A 259 -24.86 15.67 -18.27
N ARG A 260 -24.34 16.90 -18.26
CA ARG A 260 -23.52 17.40 -17.14
C ARG A 260 -24.44 17.66 -15.95
N SER A 261 -24.68 16.64 -15.14
CA SER A 261 -25.20 16.81 -13.79
C SER A 261 -24.06 17.19 -12.85
N VAL A 262 -24.36 18.09 -11.90
CA VAL A 262 -23.44 18.41 -10.82
C VAL A 262 -23.36 17.20 -9.89
N ASP A 263 -22.18 16.62 -9.78
CA ASP A 263 -21.96 15.45 -8.92
C ASP A 263 -21.87 15.87 -7.45
N PHE A 264 -22.98 15.71 -6.73
CA PHE A 264 -23.06 15.97 -5.28
C PHE A 264 -22.03 15.17 -4.47
N SER A 265 -21.59 14.01 -4.94
CA SER A 265 -20.55 13.20 -4.26
C SER A 265 -19.16 13.86 -4.36
N THR A 266 -18.86 14.50 -5.49
CA THR A 266 -17.65 15.31 -5.66
C THR A 266 -17.68 16.52 -4.72
N ILE A 267 -18.82 17.23 -4.61
CA ILE A 267 -18.96 18.36 -3.68
C ILE A 267 -18.74 17.89 -2.24
N GLN A 268 -19.41 16.82 -1.82
CA GLN A 268 -19.23 16.25 -0.48
C GLN A 268 -17.77 15.89 -0.20
N THR A 269 -17.06 15.33 -1.18
CA THR A 269 -15.65 14.95 -1.02
C THR A 269 -14.74 16.16 -0.81
N TRP A 270 -14.95 17.23 -1.57
CA TRP A 270 -14.21 18.48 -1.38
C TRP A 270 -14.53 19.15 -0.05
N VAL A 271 -15.79 19.13 0.39
CA VAL A 271 -16.17 19.63 1.72
C VAL A 271 -15.47 18.85 2.82
N MET A 272 -15.47 17.50 2.75
CA MET A 272 -14.74 16.66 3.70
C MET A 272 -13.24 16.97 3.71
N PHE A 273 -12.64 17.18 2.53
CA PHE A 273 -11.22 17.53 2.44
C PHE A 273 -10.92 18.88 3.10
N VAL A 274 -11.69 19.93 2.77
CA VAL A 274 -11.49 21.28 3.31
C VAL A 274 -11.73 21.32 4.82
N VAL A 275 -12.83 20.74 5.30
CA VAL A 275 -13.14 20.64 6.74
C VAL A 275 -12.08 19.80 7.45
N GLY A 276 -11.62 18.71 6.84
CA GLY A 276 -10.56 17.87 7.38
C GLY A 276 -9.24 18.62 7.55
N ILE A 277 -8.80 19.35 6.52
CA ILE A 277 -7.60 20.21 6.58
C ILE A 277 -7.77 21.30 7.64
N TRP A 278 -8.97 21.87 7.75
CA TRP A 278 -9.26 22.86 8.78
C TRP A 278 -9.13 22.29 10.20
N PHE A 279 -9.60 21.06 10.45
CA PHE A 279 -9.42 20.37 11.74
C PHE A 279 -7.96 20.01 12.01
N LEU A 280 -7.20 19.60 10.99
CA LEU A 280 -5.74 19.38 11.13
C LEU A 280 -4.97 20.66 11.45
N CYS A 281 -5.51 21.83 11.12
CA CYS A 281 -4.94 23.12 11.49
C CYS A 281 -5.30 23.57 12.91
N LEU A 282 -6.06 22.78 13.68
CA LEU A 282 -6.35 23.08 15.08
C LEU A 282 -5.03 23.25 15.85
N SER A 283 -4.91 24.37 16.55
CA SER A 283 -3.70 24.75 17.27
C SER A 283 -3.53 24.02 18.59
N ASP A 284 -2.37 24.21 19.23
CA ASP A 284 -1.99 23.58 20.49
C ASP A 284 -2.06 24.57 21.68
N ASP A 285 -2.90 25.62 21.60
CA ASP A 285 -2.87 26.76 22.52
C ASP A 285 -3.46 26.50 23.92
N GLY A 286 -3.80 25.25 24.25
CA GLY A 286 -4.41 24.89 25.55
C GLY A 286 -5.93 25.07 25.62
N ALA A 287 -6.54 25.72 24.62
CA ALA A 287 -7.98 25.94 24.54
C ALA A 287 -8.45 26.04 23.08
N LEU A 288 -9.74 25.80 22.84
CA LEU A 288 -10.33 25.92 21.51
C LEU A 288 -10.35 27.39 21.04
N PRO A 289 -9.73 27.72 19.90
CA PRO A 289 -9.80 29.07 19.36
C PRO A 289 -11.22 29.42 18.91
N PRO A 290 -11.56 30.71 18.74
CA PRO A 290 -12.93 31.16 18.43
C PRO A 290 -13.60 30.41 17.26
N GLY A 291 -12.85 30.13 16.19
CA GLY A 291 -13.36 29.39 15.03
C GLY A 291 -13.72 27.92 15.30
N TYR A 292 -13.29 27.35 16.43
CA TYR A 292 -13.47 25.94 16.78
C TYR A 292 -14.34 25.73 18.02
N GLN A 293 -14.82 26.80 18.66
CA GLN A 293 -15.62 26.71 19.91
C GLN A 293 -16.90 25.90 19.74
N PHE A 294 -17.48 25.83 18.53
CA PHE A 294 -18.64 24.98 18.24
C PHE A 294 -18.39 23.49 18.50
N LEU A 295 -17.12 23.05 18.50
CA LEU A 295 -16.74 21.67 18.79
C LEU A 295 -17.07 21.25 20.23
N GLN A 296 -17.14 22.20 21.17
CA GLN A 296 -17.51 21.95 22.57
C GLN A 296 -18.87 21.25 22.71
N ILE A 297 -19.77 21.44 21.75
CA ILE A 297 -21.09 20.80 21.73
C ILE A 297 -20.98 19.27 21.60
N ALA A 298 -19.93 18.79 20.92
CA ALA A 298 -19.69 17.39 20.65
C ALA A 298 -18.54 16.80 21.49
N GLU A 299 -18.00 17.56 22.45
CA GLU A 299 -16.99 17.07 23.38
C GLU A 299 -17.61 16.12 24.41
N SER A 300 -16.89 15.05 24.70
CA SER A 300 -17.27 14.13 25.77
C SER A 300 -16.93 14.74 27.12
N SER A 301 -17.80 14.56 28.11
CA SER A 301 -17.51 14.89 29.51
C SER A 301 -16.28 14.16 30.07
N ARG A 302 -15.82 13.08 29.41
CA ARG A 302 -14.59 12.36 29.79
C ARG A 302 -13.30 13.07 29.40
N TRP A 303 -13.38 14.09 28.55
CA TRP A 303 -12.21 14.86 28.12
C TRP A 303 -12.00 16.13 28.93
N ASP A 304 -12.91 16.41 29.88
CA ASP A 304 -12.94 17.67 30.61
C ASP A 304 -11.61 17.96 31.31
N GLY A 305 -11.14 19.20 31.16
CA GLY A 305 -9.84 19.64 31.65
C GLY A 305 -8.60 19.02 30.99
N ASN A 306 -8.73 18.15 29.97
CA ASN A 306 -7.61 17.50 29.30
C ASN A 306 -7.45 17.96 27.84
N TRP A 307 -6.76 19.09 27.67
CA TRP A 307 -6.47 19.65 26.35
C TRP A 307 -5.78 18.65 25.42
N GLY A 308 -4.83 17.87 25.94
CA GLY A 308 -4.08 16.89 25.15
C GLY A 308 -4.94 15.75 24.59
N THR A 309 -6.13 15.54 25.14
CA THR A 309 -7.14 14.61 24.59
C THR A 309 -8.07 15.31 23.62
N ILE A 310 -8.50 16.53 23.95
CA ILE A 310 -9.38 17.36 23.11
C ILE A 310 -8.72 17.63 21.76
N ASP A 311 -7.49 18.17 21.76
CA ASP A 311 -6.77 18.54 20.55
C ASP A 311 -6.60 17.34 19.62
N LYS A 312 -6.16 16.20 20.18
CA LYS A 312 -5.83 15.01 19.40
C LYS A 312 -7.08 14.31 18.88
N SER A 313 -8.17 14.33 19.63
CA SER A 313 -9.45 13.76 19.18
C SER A 313 -9.99 14.50 17.96
N TRP A 314 -9.95 15.84 17.97
CA TRP A 314 -10.40 16.63 16.82
C TRP A 314 -9.45 16.53 15.62
N LYS A 315 -8.13 16.47 15.85
CA LYS A 315 -7.15 16.18 14.78
C LYS A 315 -7.31 14.77 14.22
N THR A 316 -7.73 13.77 15.01
CA THR A 316 -8.13 12.44 14.52
C THR A 316 -9.34 12.55 13.59
N VAL A 317 -10.39 13.29 13.97
CA VAL A 317 -11.55 13.52 13.08
C VAL A 317 -11.11 14.16 11.77
N GLY A 318 -10.27 15.20 11.84
CA GLY A 318 -9.70 15.84 10.65
C GLY A 318 -8.91 14.86 9.77
N SER A 319 -8.09 14.00 10.38
CA SER A 319 -7.33 12.95 9.70
C SER A 319 -8.24 11.97 8.97
N VAL A 320 -9.31 11.51 9.61
CA VAL A 320 -10.29 10.59 9.00
C VAL A 320 -10.94 11.25 7.79
N LEU A 321 -11.37 12.51 7.90
CA LEU A 321 -12.00 13.24 6.80
C LEU A 321 -11.04 13.41 5.60
N VAL A 322 -9.80 13.81 5.85
CA VAL A 322 -8.78 13.97 4.80
C VAL A 322 -8.49 12.64 4.10
N VAL A 323 -8.22 11.57 4.87
CA VAL A 323 -7.92 10.25 4.29
C VAL A 323 -9.13 9.69 3.53
N SER A 324 -10.35 9.88 4.06
CA SER A 324 -11.59 9.48 3.38
C SER A 324 -11.74 10.22 2.05
N ALA A 325 -11.57 11.55 2.04
CA ALA A 325 -11.71 12.35 0.84
C ALA A 325 -10.69 11.98 -0.24
N ILE A 326 -9.43 11.76 0.15
CA ILE A 326 -8.37 11.32 -0.77
C ILE A 326 -8.68 9.91 -1.29
N SER A 327 -9.16 9.00 -0.43
CA SER A 327 -9.53 7.65 -0.88
C SER A 327 -10.68 7.65 -1.89
N ALA A 328 -11.62 8.59 -1.79
CA ALA A 328 -12.79 8.67 -2.67
C ALA A 328 -12.48 9.28 -4.05
N THR A 329 -11.56 10.26 -4.15
CA THR A 329 -11.36 11.04 -5.39
C THR A 329 -10.02 10.77 -6.07
N GLU A 330 -10.07 10.37 -7.34
CA GLU A 330 -8.87 10.12 -8.15
C GLU A 330 -8.00 11.37 -8.35
N ARG A 331 -8.62 12.55 -8.57
CA ARG A 331 -7.89 13.83 -8.71
C ARG A 331 -7.04 14.15 -7.48
N LEU A 332 -7.58 13.93 -6.28
CA LEU A 332 -6.83 14.12 -5.03
C LEU A 332 -5.70 13.11 -4.89
N ARG A 333 -5.93 11.83 -5.27
CA ARG A 333 -4.86 10.82 -5.30
C ARG A 333 -3.74 11.20 -6.25
N VAL A 334 -4.06 11.58 -7.49
CA VAL A 334 -3.07 11.94 -8.52
C VAL A 334 -2.27 13.17 -8.10
N ASN A 335 -2.92 14.21 -7.57
CA ASN A 335 -2.23 15.42 -7.13
C ASN A 335 -1.30 15.17 -5.94
N ILE A 336 -1.69 14.31 -4.98
CA ILE A 336 -0.85 13.94 -3.84
C ILE A 336 0.30 13.02 -4.27
N VAL A 337 0.08 12.12 -5.23
CA VAL A 337 1.13 11.29 -5.83
C VAL A 337 2.11 12.15 -6.66
N GLY A 338 1.65 13.26 -7.23
CA GLY A 338 2.46 14.24 -7.95
C GLY A 338 3.42 15.04 -7.05
N VAL A 339 3.13 15.14 -5.74
CA VAL A 339 4.06 15.69 -4.75
C VAL A 339 5.04 14.59 -4.36
N ARG A 340 6.05 14.35 -5.19
CA ARG A 340 7.26 13.64 -4.75
C ARG A 340 7.80 14.39 -3.52
N PRO A 341 7.96 13.75 -2.35
CA PRO A 341 8.54 14.43 -1.21
C PRO A 341 9.92 14.96 -1.60
N ILE A 342 10.11 16.28 -1.47
CA ILE A 342 11.40 16.94 -1.51
C ILE A 342 12.12 16.49 -0.23
N LEU A 343 12.69 15.29 -0.26
CA LEU A 343 13.71 14.89 0.69
C LEU A 343 15.03 15.06 -0.03
N VAL A 344 15.83 15.99 0.48
CA VAL A 344 17.24 16.17 0.14
C VAL A 344 17.98 14.89 0.51
N LEU A 345 18.03 13.97 -0.44
CA LEU A 345 19.06 12.96 -0.66
C LEU A 345 19.01 12.68 -2.16
N HIS A 346 19.81 13.44 -2.90
CA HIS A 346 20.07 13.19 -4.30
C HIS A 346 20.77 11.84 -4.41
N VAL A 347 20.09 10.83 -4.96
CA VAL A 347 20.61 9.74 -5.83
C VAL A 347 19.48 8.72 -6.05
N VAL A 348 19.12 8.54 -7.33
CA VAL A 348 18.17 7.57 -7.93
C VAL A 348 16.68 7.92 -7.93
N LYS A 349 16.16 8.10 -9.15
CA LYS A 349 14.76 7.90 -9.57
C LYS A 349 14.19 6.62 -8.91
N MET A 350 13.47 6.73 -7.80
CA MET A 350 12.65 5.62 -7.28
C MET A 350 11.30 5.60 -8.01
N GLU A 351 11.29 5.02 -9.21
CA GLU A 351 10.22 4.08 -9.52
C GLU A 351 10.22 3.02 -8.41
N THR A 352 9.04 2.61 -7.95
CA THR A 352 8.84 1.62 -6.89
C THR A 352 9.50 0.28 -7.24
N THR A 353 10.81 0.18 -7.05
CA THR A 353 11.55 -1.05 -7.22
C THR A 353 11.62 -1.73 -5.85
N ARG A 354 10.81 -2.78 -5.69
CA ARG A 354 11.42 -4.05 -5.26
C ARG A 354 12.74 -4.14 -6.05
N SER A 355 13.89 -4.37 -5.43
CA SER A 355 15.11 -4.58 -6.23
C SER A 355 14.78 -5.66 -7.26
N ILE A 356 14.60 -5.24 -8.52
CA ILE A 356 14.26 -6.16 -9.60
C ILE A 356 15.48 -7.04 -9.73
N HIS A 357 15.29 -8.36 -9.67
CA HIS A 357 16.43 -9.27 -9.79
C HIS A 357 17.18 -8.96 -11.09
N PRO A 358 18.53 -8.94 -11.13
CA PRO A 358 19.25 -8.55 -12.34
C PRO A 358 18.83 -9.35 -13.59
N ASN A 359 18.53 -10.64 -13.44
CA ASN A 359 18.03 -11.47 -14.54
C ASN A 359 16.56 -11.18 -14.88
N GLN A 360 15.73 -10.78 -13.92
CA GLN A 360 14.37 -10.29 -14.17
C GLN A 360 14.41 -9.01 -15.01
N GLN A 361 15.33 -8.08 -14.69
CA GLN A 361 15.48 -6.84 -15.46
C GLN A 361 15.96 -7.13 -16.88
N LYS A 362 16.95 -8.01 -17.05
CA LYS A 362 17.39 -8.48 -18.37
C LYS A 362 16.26 -9.11 -19.19
N LEU A 363 15.38 -9.89 -18.56
CA LEU A 363 14.21 -10.47 -19.24
C LEU A 363 13.26 -9.37 -19.73
N ILE A 364 12.98 -8.38 -18.89
CA ILE A 364 12.13 -7.24 -19.24
C ILE A 364 12.73 -6.46 -20.41
N ASP A 365 14.03 -6.18 -20.37
CA ASP A 365 14.70 -5.40 -21.41
C ASP A 365 14.75 -6.16 -22.74
N ARG A 366 15.08 -7.46 -22.73
CA ARG A 366 15.01 -8.32 -23.91
C ARG A 366 13.59 -8.40 -24.49
N ALA A 367 12.58 -8.47 -23.63
CA ALA A 367 11.18 -8.46 -24.05
C ALA A 367 10.78 -7.14 -24.72
N ARG A 368 11.30 -6.01 -24.26
CA ARG A 368 11.03 -4.70 -24.89
C ARG A 368 11.65 -4.59 -26.27
N GLU A 369 12.87 -5.09 -26.43
CA GLU A 369 13.54 -5.17 -27.74
C GLU A 369 12.72 -6.04 -28.70
N PHE A 370 12.33 -7.25 -28.28
CA PHE A 370 11.47 -8.13 -29.08
C PHE A 370 10.14 -7.47 -29.45
N LEU A 371 9.44 -6.88 -28.48
CA LEU A 371 8.14 -6.23 -28.72
C LEU A 371 8.24 -5.05 -29.69
N ALA A 372 9.38 -4.37 -29.77
CA ALA A 372 9.61 -3.33 -30.76
C ALA A 372 9.74 -3.88 -32.19
N GLU A 373 10.23 -5.12 -32.37
CA GLU A 373 10.32 -5.73 -33.71
C GLU A 373 8.96 -6.24 -34.22
N VAL A 374 8.05 -6.58 -33.32
CA VAL A 374 6.74 -7.15 -33.66
C VAL A 374 5.57 -6.20 -33.38
N GLU A 375 5.84 -4.91 -33.13
CA GLU A 375 4.81 -3.95 -32.67
C GLU A 375 3.69 -3.68 -33.69
N ASP A 376 4.00 -3.82 -34.98
CA ASP A 376 3.05 -3.60 -36.09
C ASP A 376 2.32 -4.90 -36.51
N LEU A 377 2.53 -6.01 -35.80
CA LEU A 377 1.94 -7.31 -36.12
C LEU A 377 0.76 -7.61 -35.19
N THR A 378 -0.31 -8.19 -35.75
CA THR A 378 -1.54 -8.52 -35.01
C THR A 378 -1.51 -9.98 -34.55
N PRO A 379 -1.82 -10.28 -33.26
CA PRO A 379 -1.95 -11.66 -32.79
C PRO A 379 -2.92 -12.49 -33.63
N GLY A 380 -2.56 -13.73 -33.92
CA GLY A 380 -3.33 -14.62 -34.79
C GLY A 380 -2.46 -15.67 -35.48
N LYS A 381 -3.07 -16.47 -36.35
CA LYS A 381 -2.39 -17.60 -37.02
C LYS A 381 -1.20 -17.17 -37.86
N ASP A 382 -1.33 -16.07 -38.60
CA ASP A 382 -0.26 -15.55 -39.47
C ASP A 382 0.94 -15.06 -38.66
N LEU A 383 0.68 -14.41 -37.52
CA LEU A 383 1.74 -14.00 -36.60
C LEU A 383 2.34 -15.21 -35.89
N GLU A 384 1.55 -16.20 -35.48
CA GLU A 384 2.07 -17.44 -34.90
C GLU A 384 3.04 -18.15 -35.85
N ALA A 385 2.70 -18.26 -37.13
CA ALA A 385 3.57 -18.84 -38.15
C ALA A 385 4.85 -18.01 -38.36
N THR A 386 4.73 -16.67 -38.36
CA THR A 386 5.86 -15.74 -38.49
C THR A 386 6.80 -15.85 -37.29
N LEU A 387 6.26 -15.86 -36.06
CA LEU A 387 7.03 -16.02 -34.84
C LEU A 387 7.77 -17.35 -34.79
N ASN A 388 7.13 -18.46 -35.17
CA ASN A 388 7.81 -19.76 -35.19
C ASN A 388 8.88 -19.85 -36.29
N ARG A 389 8.71 -19.19 -37.44
CA ARG A 389 9.69 -19.18 -38.53
C ARG A 389 10.89 -18.29 -38.21
N ASP A 390 10.65 -17.06 -37.77
CA ASP A 390 11.67 -16.02 -37.70
C ASP A 390 12.20 -15.80 -36.27
N TYR A 391 11.37 -16.12 -35.26
CA TYR A 391 11.65 -15.93 -33.83
C TYR A 391 11.61 -17.25 -33.02
N GLY A 392 11.64 -18.41 -33.68
CA GLY A 392 11.62 -19.73 -33.03
C GLY A 392 12.96 -20.13 -32.40
N PRO A 393 13.11 -21.41 -32.01
CA PRO A 393 14.36 -21.95 -31.45
C PRO A 393 15.59 -21.63 -32.32
N GLY A 394 16.67 -21.14 -31.69
CA GLY A 394 17.87 -20.66 -32.38
C GLY A 394 17.86 -19.16 -32.71
N ASN A 395 16.72 -18.47 -32.54
CA ASN A 395 16.67 -17.01 -32.55
C ASN A 395 17.20 -16.44 -31.21
N PRO A 396 18.02 -15.38 -31.22
CA PRO A 396 18.58 -14.79 -30.00
C PRO A 396 17.54 -14.37 -28.95
N TYR A 397 16.37 -13.84 -29.35
CA TYR A 397 15.31 -13.47 -28.40
C TYR A 397 14.74 -14.68 -27.69
N TYR A 398 14.40 -15.72 -28.46
CA TYR A 398 13.84 -16.96 -27.94
C TYR A 398 14.82 -17.67 -27.00
N ASP A 399 16.07 -17.79 -27.41
CA ASP A 399 17.11 -18.46 -26.63
C ASP A 399 17.42 -17.69 -25.33
N ASP A 400 17.42 -16.35 -25.36
CA ASP A 400 17.58 -15.53 -24.15
C ASP A 400 16.40 -15.66 -23.19
N PHE A 401 15.15 -15.68 -23.69
CA PHE A 401 13.97 -15.93 -22.86
C PHE A 401 14.06 -17.30 -22.18
N CYS A 402 14.38 -18.34 -22.95
CA CYS A 402 14.55 -19.70 -22.43
C CYS A 402 15.63 -19.75 -21.35
N ARG A 403 16.81 -19.20 -21.64
CA ARG A 403 17.96 -19.19 -20.73
C ARG A 403 17.64 -18.47 -19.43
N LEU A 404 17.08 -17.25 -19.49
CA LEU A 404 16.78 -16.45 -18.30
C LEU A 404 15.70 -17.11 -17.43
N ILE A 405 14.66 -17.69 -18.03
CA ILE A 405 13.57 -18.35 -17.29
C ILE A 405 14.05 -19.65 -16.64
N ARG A 406 14.79 -20.50 -17.38
CA ARG A 406 15.36 -21.74 -16.83
C ARG A 406 16.32 -21.44 -15.69
N GLN A 407 17.25 -20.50 -15.90
CA GLN A 407 18.19 -20.07 -14.85
C GLN A 407 17.46 -19.53 -13.61
N ALA A 408 16.38 -18.78 -13.79
CA ALA A 408 15.62 -18.24 -12.67
C ALA A 408 14.91 -19.32 -11.84
N LEU A 409 14.42 -20.38 -12.48
CA LEU A 409 13.82 -21.53 -11.80
C LEU A 409 14.88 -22.41 -11.13
N GLU A 410 15.98 -22.71 -11.82
CA GLU A 410 17.08 -23.54 -11.31
C GLU A 410 17.73 -22.92 -10.06
N ASN A 411 17.89 -21.59 -10.03
CA ASN A 411 18.51 -20.87 -8.91
C ASN A 411 17.50 -20.34 -7.88
N ASP A 412 16.22 -20.68 -8.00
CA ASP A 412 15.13 -20.19 -7.14
C ASP A 412 15.17 -18.66 -6.94
N GLU A 413 15.32 -17.90 -8.02
CA GLU A 413 15.51 -16.44 -7.97
C GLU A 413 14.24 -15.68 -7.48
N GLY A 414 13.11 -16.38 -7.30
CA GLY A 414 11.92 -15.85 -6.63
C GLY A 414 11.10 -14.84 -7.42
N TRP A 415 11.23 -14.81 -8.76
CA TRP A 415 10.48 -13.88 -9.63
C TRP A 415 9.78 -14.53 -10.85
N VAL A 416 10.05 -15.81 -11.16
CA VAL A 416 9.32 -16.58 -12.18
C VAL A 416 8.28 -17.47 -11.51
N ALA A 417 7.03 -17.40 -11.98
CA ALA A 417 5.94 -18.29 -11.59
C ALA A 417 5.84 -18.60 -10.06
N VAL A 418 5.77 -17.54 -9.27
CA VAL A 418 5.75 -17.52 -7.81
C VAL A 418 4.34 -17.73 -7.22
N ASP A 419 3.30 -17.15 -7.82
CA ASP A 419 1.94 -17.20 -7.24
C ASP A 419 1.24 -18.50 -7.65
N GLU A 420 0.95 -19.38 -6.70
CA GLU A 420 0.20 -20.62 -6.94
C GLU A 420 -1.25 -20.33 -7.32
N ILE A 421 -1.69 -20.90 -8.44
CA ILE A 421 -3.07 -20.83 -8.95
C ILE A 421 -3.81 -22.12 -8.61
N ASP A 422 -3.17 -23.26 -8.86
CA ASP A 422 -3.64 -24.59 -8.48
C ASP A 422 -2.44 -25.42 -7.99
N GLY A 423 -2.03 -25.14 -6.76
CA GLY A 423 -0.87 -25.75 -6.11
C GLY A 423 0.47 -25.51 -6.84
N PRO A 424 1.48 -26.36 -6.59
CA PRO A 424 2.82 -26.19 -7.16
C PRO A 424 2.89 -26.43 -8.67
N LYS A 425 1.97 -27.24 -9.21
CA LYS A 425 1.91 -27.63 -10.62
C LYS A 425 1.39 -26.52 -11.54
N TYR A 426 0.68 -25.51 -11.01
CA TYR A 426 0.18 -24.39 -11.81
C TYR A 426 0.40 -23.08 -11.08
N ARG A 427 1.38 -22.31 -11.55
CA ARG A 427 1.83 -21.06 -10.93
C ARG A 427 1.92 -19.93 -11.94
N ARG A 428 1.79 -18.69 -11.49
CA ARG A 428 1.82 -17.50 -12.35
C ARG A 428 2.57 -16.36 -11.68
N THR A 429 3.23 -15.51 -12.47
CA THR A 429 3.72 -14.21 -11.99
C THR A 429 3.70 -13.18 -13.10
N ARG A 430 3.15 -12.01 -12.79
CA ARG A 430 3.26 -10.84 -13.66
C ARG A 430 4.62 -10.20 -13.45
N ILE A 431 5.49 -10.36 -14.44
CA ILE A 431 6.86 -9.83 -14.46
C ILE A 431 6.83 -8.31 -14.60
N SER A 432 6.01 -7.80 -15.52
CA SER A 432 5.89 -6.37 -15.79
C SER A 432 4.45 -6.00 -16.17
N PRO A 433 3.86 -4.93 -15.60
CA PRO A 433 2.55 -4.44 -16.03
C PRO A 433 2.62 -3.82 -17.44
N PRO A 434 1.46 -3.61 -18.11
CA PRO A 434 1.40 -2.80 -19.32
C PRO A 434 1.98 -1.42 -19.07
N SER A 435 2.88 -0.99 -19.93
CA SER A 435 3.47 0.35 -19.90
C SER A 435 3.88 0.76 -21.30
N GLU A 436 4.03 2.07 -21.54
CA GLU A 436 4.52 2.61 -22.82
C GLU A 436 5.88 1.99 -23.20
N LEU A 437 6.77 1.79 -22.22
CA LEU A 437 8.06 1.14 -22.42
C LEU A 437 7.96 -0.29 -22.97
N ASN A 438 6.87 -1.00 -22.64
CA ASN A 438 6.59 -2.36 -23.12
C ASN A 438 5.55 -2.36 -24.25
N ARG A 439 5.37 -1.26 -25.00
CA ARG A 439 4.34 -1.13 -26.06
C ARG A 439 2.93 -1.46 -25.58
N HIS A 440 2.63 -1.12 -24.33
CA HIS A 440 1.38 -1.43 -23.64
C HIS A 440 1.08 -2.94 -23.48
N PHE A 441 2.07 -3.82 -23.62
CA PHE A 441 1.96 -5.23 -23.26
C PHE A 441 2.33 -5.44 -21.78
N SER A 442 1.59 -6.33 -21.10
CA SER A 442 2.10 -6.94 -19.86
C SER A 442 2.92 -8.17 -20.15
N ILE A 443 3.98 -8.39 -19.37
CA ILE A 443 4.83 -9.58 -19.44
C ILE A 443 4.50 -10.48 -18.25
N THR A 444 4.15 -11.74 -18.50
CA THR A 444 3.74 -12.68 -17.45
C THR A 444 4.29 -14.08 -17.73
N THR A 445 4.76 -14.75 -16.69
CA THR A 445 5.18 -16.16 -16.75
C THR A 445 4.12 -17.04 -16.10
N VAL A 446 3.76 -18.15 -16.74
CA VAL A 446 2.91 -19.21 -16.20
C VAL A 446 3.68 -20.51 -16.27
N TYR A 447 3.92 -21.12 -15.11
CA TYR A 447 4.47 -22.47 -15.01
C TYR A 447 3.31 -23.46 -14.93
N MET A 448 3.37 -24.50 -15.75
CA MET A 448 2.44 -25.62 -15.71
C MET A 448 3.22 -26.93 -15.84
N ASP A 449 2.85 -27.92 -15.03
CA ASP A 449 3.47 -29.26 -15.03
C ASP A 449 2.39 -30.34 -14.99
N SER A 450 2.30 -31.11 -16.08
CA SER A 450 1.46 -32.30 -16.12
C SER A 450 1.89 -33.28 -17.20
N GLN A 451 1.89 -34.58 -16.86
CA GLN A 451 2.09 -35.65 -17.83
C GLN A 451 0.84 -35.89 -18.69
N GLU A 452 -0.33 -35.89 -18.07
CA GLU A 452 -1.64 -35.97 -18.75
C GLU A 452 -2.11 -34.59 -19.20
N GLU A 453 -3.18 -34.53 -20.00
CA GLU A 453 -3.79 -33.25 -20.40
C GLU A 453 -4.41 -32.54 -19.19
N TYR A 454 -3.79 -31.44 -18.78
CA TYR A 454 -4.26 -30.60 -17.68
C TYR A 454 -4.81 -29.28 -18.21
N ARG A 455 -6.02 -28.94 -17.78
CA ARG A 455 -6.74 -27.72 -18.16
C ARG A 455 -6.67 -26.68 -17.04
N GLY A 456 -6.21 -25.48 -17.38
CA GLY A 456 -6.29 -24.32 -16.50
C GLY A 456 -7.66 -23.62 -16.55
N GLN A 457 -7.68 -22.32 -16.29
CA GLN A 457 -8.92 -21.54 -16.24
C GLN A 457 -9.35 -21.06 -17.62
N TYR A 458 -10.60 -21.34 -18.01
CA TYR A 458 -11.18 -20.88 -19.28
C TYR A 458 -11.18 -19.36 -19.39
N HIS A 459 -10.76 -18.82 -20.53
CA HIS A 459 -10.71 -17.37 -20.72
C HIS A 459 -10.76 -16.97 -22.20
N LEU A 460 -11.07 -15.68 -22.41
CA LEU A 460 -11.08 -14.99 -23.70
C LEU A 460 -9.96 -13.95 -23.74
N HIS A 461 -9.36 -13.77 -24.92
CA HIS A 461 -8.33 -12.78 -25.24
C HIS A 461 -8.94 -11.57 -25.96
N PRO A 462 -9.25 -10.45 -25.30
CA PRO A 462 -9.95 -9.34 -25.97
C PRO A 462 -9.15 -8.72 -27.12
N TYR A 463 -7.82 -8.74 -27.01
CA TYR A 463 -6.90 -8.12 -27.95
C TYR A 463 -5.87 -9.11 -28.52
N GLY A 464 -6.05 -10.40 -28.24
CA GLY A 464 -5.09 -11.46 -28.59
C GLY A 464 -3.97 -11.62 -27.56
N GLU A 465 -3.05 -12.54 -27.84
CA GLU A 465 -1.91 -12.90 -27.00
C GLU A 465 -0.72 -13.33 -27.87
N LEU A 466 0.50 -13.04 -27.42
CA LEU A 466 1.73 -13.67 -27.92
C LEU A 466 2.27 -14.52 -26.78
N ASN A 467 2.63 -15.76 -27.03
CA ASN A 467 3.06 -16.65 -25.95
C ASN A 467 4.24 -17.53 -26.38
N CYS A 468 5.38 -17.27 -25.75
CA CYS A 468 6.61 -18.05 -25.93
C CYS A 468 6.59 -19.27 -25.01
N VAL A 469 6.70 -20.45 -25.60
CA VAL A 469 6.65 -21.73 -24.90
C VAL A 469 8.07 -22.17 -24.53
N VAL A 470 8.45 -21.96 -23.28
CA VAL A 470 9.75 -22.38 -22.74
C VAL A 470 9.62 -23.77 -22.13
N GLN A 471 9.98 -24.80 -22.89
CA GLN A 471 10.01 -26.18 -22.39
C GLN A 471 11.04 -26.35 -21.26
N LEU A 472 10.63 -26.99 -20.16
CA LEU A 472 11.55 -27.48 -19.11
C LEU A 472 11.80 -28.98 -19.31
N ASP A 473 10.73 -29.72 -19.64
CA ASP A 473 10.81 -31.08 -20.17
C ASP A 473 10.66 -31.06 -21.70
N SER A 474 11.45 -31.87 -22.42
CA SER A 474 11.47 -31.88 -23.89
C SER A 474 10.18 -32.36 -24.54
N SER A 475 9.36 -33.12 -23.81
CA SER A 475 8.05 -33.60 -24.24
C SER A 475 6.89 -32.67 -23.86
N ALA A 476 7.14 -31.58 -23.13
CA ALA A 476 6.08 -30.70 -22.65
C ALA A 476 5.50 -29.86 -23.80
N GLU A 477 4.18 -29.85 -23.94
CA GLU A 477 3.48 -29.09 -24.99
C GLU A 477 2.39 -28.22 -24.39
N LEU A 478 2.19 -27.03 -24.97
CA LEU A 478 1.10 -26.12 -24.66
C LEU A 478 0.08 -26.13 -25.80
N MET A 479 -1.21 -26.22 -25.49
CA MET A 479 -2.27 -26.08 -26.50
C MET A 479 -2.45 -24.62 -26.90
N GLY A 480 -2.14 -24.30 -28.16
CA GLY A 480 -2.48 -23.03 -28.81
C GLY A 480 -3.70 -23.14 -29.72
N MET A 481 -4.01 -22.05 -30.43
CA MET A 481 -5.16 -22.02 -31.36
C MET A 481 -4.93 -22.83 -32.65
N SER A 482 -3.66 -23.13 -32.97
CA SER A 482 -3.29 -23.98 -34.12
C SER A 482 -2.91 -25.41 -33.74
N GLY A 483 -3.02 -25.78 -32.45
CA GLY A 483 -2.69 -27.11 -31.94
C GLY A 483 -1.64 -27.11 -30.82
N TRP A 484 -1.13 -28.28 -30.50
CA TRP A 484 -0.08 -28.48 -29.49
C TRP A 484 1.26 -27.91 -29.98
N GLN A 485 1.88 -27.09 -29.15
CA GLN A 485 3.14 -26.42 -29.41
C GLN A 485 4.17 -26.80 -28.33
N GLY A 486 5.29 -27.39 -28.74
CA GLY A 486 6.47 -27.59 -27.89
C GLY A 486 7.30 -26.31 -27.82
N SER A 487 8.62 -26.38 -28.05
CA SER A 487 9.47 -25.19 -28.17
C SER A 487 9.01 -24.29 -29.33
N GLY A 488 8.69 -23.02 -29.05
CA GLY A 488 8.25 -22.05 -30.05
C GLY A 488 7.22 -21.08 -29.52
N TRP A 489 6.26 -20.70 -30.36
CA TRP A 489 5.27 -19.66 -30.05
C TRP A 489 3.85 -20.11 -30.32
N THR A 490 2.92 -19.63 -29.51
CA THR A 490 1.49 -19.60 -29.83
C THR A 490 1.02 -18.15 -29.88
N SER A 491 0.04 -17.84 -30.73
CA SER A 491 -0.53 -16.50 -30.82
C SER A 491 -2.05 -16.53 -31.01
N PRO A 492 -2.81 -16.71 -29.91
CA PRO A 492 -4.25 -16.55 -29.95
C PRO A 492 -4.66 -15.16 -30.44
N GLY A 493 -5.51 -15.10 -31.47
CA GLY A 493 -5.98 -13.85 -32.04
C GLY A 493 -7.00 -13.10 -31.18
N PRO A 494 -7.28 -11.82 -31.47
CA PRO A 494 -8.32 -11.04 -30.80
C PRO A 494 -9.69 -11.73 -30.80
N GLY A 495 -10.32 -11.75 -29.64
CA GLY A 495 -11.64 -12.37 -29.40
C GLY A 495 -11.61 -13.88 -29.19
N THR A 496 -10.51 -14.57 -29.47
CA THR A 496 -10.41 -16.04 -29.28
C THR A 496 -10.51 -16.40 -27.80
N HIS A 497 -10.97 -17.62 -27.51
CA HIS A 497 -11.20 -18.07 -26.14
C HIS A 497 -10.95 -19.57 -25.99
N HIS A 498 -10.29 -19.96 -24.91
CA HIS A 498 -9.82 -21.34 -24.74
C HIS A 498 -9.52 -21.68 -23.28
N TYR A 499 -9.30 -22.98 -23.03
CA TYR A 499 -8.57 -23.44 -21.85
C TYR A 499 -7.08 -23.36 -22.17
N PRO A 500 -6.23 -22.82 -21.28
CA PRO A 500 -4.80 -23.08 -21.38
C PRO A 500 -4.59 -24.54 -20.98
N GLU A 501 -4.07 -25.36 -21.89
CA GLU A 501 -3.84 -26.78 -21.66
C GLU A 501 -2.36 -27.12 -21.79
N VAL A 502 -1.88 -27.99 -20.92
CA VAL A 502 -0.52 -28.54 -20.94
C VAL A 502 -0.57 -30.06 -20.92
N ARG A 503 0.43 -30.71 -21.51
CA ARG A 503 0.69 -32.14 -21.36
C ARG A 503 2.17 -32.46 -21.52
N GLY A 504 2.58 -33.69 -21.18
CA GLY A 504 3.91 -34.21 -21.48
C GLY A 504 5.06 -33.66 -20.62
N GLY A 505 4.77 -32.95 -19.53
CA GLY A 505 5.75 -32.48 -18.55
C GLY A 505 5.61 -31.00 -18.19
N ALA A 506 6.70 -30.44 -17.68
CA ALA A 506 6.79 -29.06 -17.21
C ALA A 506 7.22 -28.10 -18.32
N LEU A 507 6.54 -26.95 -18.38
CA LEU A 507 6.91 -25.81 -19.21
C LEU A 507 6.59 -24.47 -18.54
N VAL A 508 7.18 -23.41 -19.07
CA VAL A 508 6.78 -22.03 -18.78
C VAL A 508 6.25 -21.35 -20.03
N ALA A 509 5.01 -20.90 -19.98
CA ALA A 509 4.44 -19.97 -20.94
C ALA A 509 4.84 -18.53 -20.55
N LEU A 510 5.66 -17.87 -21.37
CA LEU A 510 5.95 -16.44 -21.28
C LEU A 510 5.03 -15.69 -22.23
N PHE A 511 3.95 -15.13 -21.70
CA PHE A 511 2.92 -14.46 -22.48
C PHE A 511 2.98 -12.94 -22.36
N PHE A 512 2.76 -12.32 -23.51
CA PHE A 512 2.64 -10.90 -23.72
C PHE A 512 1.18 -10.59 -24.05
N LEU A 513 0.53 -9.84 -23.16
CA LEU A 513 -0.88 -9.48 -23.30
C LEU A 513 -1.02 -8.00 -23.63
N PRO A 514 -1.63 -7.63 -24.77
CA PRO A 514 -1.99 -6.24 -25.06
C PRO A 514 -2.91 -5.68 -23.97
N ALA A 515 -2.56 -4.50 -23.46
CA ALA A 515 -3.19 -3.87 -22.29
C ALA A 515 -3.26 -4.75 -21.02
N GLY A 516 -2.58 -5.90 -21.00
CA GLY A 516 -2.60 -6.86 -19.92
C GLY A 516 -3.96 -7.51 -19.65
N ARG A 517 -4.84 -7.58 -20.66
CA ARG A 517 -6.25 -7.97 -20.52
C ARG A 517 -6.49 -9.42 -20.93
N ILE A 518 -7.15 -10.16 -20.03
CA ILE A 518 -7.81 -11.44 -20.27
C ILE A 518 -9.22 -11.34 -19.67
N SER A 519 -10.20 -11.98 -20.30
CA SER A 519 -11.61 -11.95 -19.88
C SER A 519 -12.12 -13.34 -19.51
N TYR A 520 -12.49 -13.53 -18.24
CA TYR A 520 -13.05 -14.80 -17.74
C TYR A 520 -14.58 -14.90 -17.83
N LYS A 521 -15.28 -13.82 -18.19
CA LYS A 521 -16.74 -13.71 -18.08
C LYS A 521 -17.49 -13.65 -19.42
N ARG A 522 -16.79 -13.41 -20.53
CA ARG A 522 -17.42 -13.06 -21.83
C ARG A 522 -17.55 -14.22 -22.82
N ALA A 523 -16.87 -15.33 -22.60
CA ALA A 523 -17.00 -16.53 -23.42
C ALA A 523 -17.25 -17.73 -22.50
N LYS A 524 -18.11 -18.64 -22.96
CA LYS A 524 -18.40 -19.91 -22.32
C LYS A 524 -17.80 -21.05 -23.13
N PRO A 525 -17.39 -22.15 -22.48
CA PRO A 525 -17.00 -23.36 -23.20
C PRO A 525 -18.11 -23.78 -24.18
N GLY A 526 -17.74 -23.97 -25.46
CA GLY A 526 -18.66 -24.35 -26.53
C GLY A 526 -19.18 -23.19 -27.38
N ASP A 527 -18.92 -21.93 -27.01
CA ASP A 527 -19.21 -20.78 -27.90
C ASP A 527 -18.39 -20.92 -29.21
N PRO A 528 -18.93 -20.49 -30.37
CA PRO A 528 -18.18 -20.51 -31.61
C PRO A 528 -17.00 -19.54 -31.53
N GLN A 529 -15.82 -19.98 -31.97
CA GLN A 529 -14.66 -19.10 -32.09
C GLN A 529 -14.98 -17.95 -33.05
N PRO A 530 -14.42 -16.74 -32.83
CA PRO A 530 -14.56 -15.67 -33.80
C PRO A 530 -13.99 -16.12 -35.15
N ILE A 531 -14.52 -15.54 -36.23
CA ILE A 531 -13.89 -15.63 -37.54
C ILE A 531 -12.57 -14.84 -37.41
N ALA A 532 -11.50 -15.55 -37.05
CA ALA A 532 -10.19 -14.95 -36.91
C ALA A 532 -9.78 -14.35 -38.26
N ILE A 533 -9.47 -13.05 -38.25
CA ILE A 533 -8.74 -12.36 -39.33
C ILE A 533 -7.25 -12.61 -39.07
#